data_AF-A0A848W5A9-F1
#
_entry.id   AF-A0A848W5A9-F1
#
_cell.length_a   1.000
_cell.length_b   1.000
_cell.length_c   1.000
_cell.angle_alpha   90.00
_cell.angle_beta   90.00
_cell.angle_gamma   90.00
#
_symmetry.space_group_name_H-M   'P 1'
#
loop_
_entity.id
_entity.type
_entity.pdbx_description
1 polymer ?
#
loop_
_entity_poly.entity_id
_entity_poly.type
_entity_poly.pdbx_seq_one_letter_code
_entity_poly.pdbx_strand_id
1 'polypeptide(L)'
;MLKALFGRPTSATTTLLLVVFAATPFVAPAVGEAFYVDVFARIMIWSIAAVGLNLILGYGGMVSFGHAAYIGIGGYTVAIFGFHEINNGFIQWPVALAISGLAALVFGAISLRTRGVYFIMIT
;
A
#
# COMPACT_ATOMS: atom_id res chain seq x y z
N MET A 1 22.61 18.26 -1.07
CA MET A 1 21.59 17.31 -1.57
C MET A 1 20.26 17.44 -0.81
N LEU A 2 20.21 17.38 0.53
CA LEU A 2 18.96 17.61 1.29
C LEU A 2 18.28 18.97 1.01
N LYS A 3 19.03 20.08 0.94
CA LYS A 3 18.47 21.43 0.68
C LYS A 3 17.72 21.56 -0.67
N ALA A 4 18.08 20.75 -1.68
CA ALA A 4 17.44 20.80 -3.00
C ALA A 4 16.10 20.03 -3.04
N LEU A 5 15.94 19.03 -2.17
CA LEU A 5 14.67 18.32 -1.98
C LEU A 5 13.66 19.23 -1.25
N PHE A 6 14.06 19.82 -0.12
CA PHE A 6 13.21 20.70 0.70
C PHE A 6 12.91 22.08 0.10
N GLY A 7 13.55 22.46 -1.01
CA GLY A 7 13.37 23.77 -1.64
C GLY A 7 12.10 23.92 -2.49
N ARG A 8 11.39 22.82 -2.80
CA ARG A 8 10.10 22.87 -3.51
C ARG A 8 8.97 22.94 -2.47
N PRO A 9 8.00 23.87 -2.60
CA PRO A 9 6.91 24.00 -1.62
C PRO A 9 6.13 22.70 -1.42
N THR A 10 6.08 21.83 -2.44
CA THR A 10 5.49 20.49 -2.36
C THR A 10 6.26 19.52 -1.47
N SER A 11 7.60 19.60 -1.39
CA SER A 11 8.39 18.71 -0.54
C SER A 11 8.20 18.99 0.95
N ALA A 12 8.07 20.26 1.33
CA ALA A 12 7.84 20.64 2.72
C ALA A 12 6.50 20.08 3.22
N THR A 13 5.45 20.20 2.39
CA THR A 13 4.12 19.66 2.70
C THR A 13 4.13 18.14 2.81
N THR A 14 4.79 17.42 1.89
CA THR A 14 4.88 15.96 1.96
C THR A 14 5.62 15.49 3.20
N THR A 15 6.75 16.12 3.55
CA THR A 15 7.47 15.76 4.77
C THR A 15 6.64 16.03 6.02
N LEU A 16 5.93 17.16 6.08
CA LEU A 16 5.03 17.46 7.18
C LEU A 16 3.95 16.39 7.33
N LEU A 17 3.30 15.99 6.24
CA LEU A 17 2.27 14.95 6.25
C LEU A 17 2.82 13.61 6.74
N LEU A 18 3.99 13.19 6.25
CA LEU A 18 4.63 11.94 6.70
C LEU A 18 4.96 11.96 8.19
N VAL A 19 5.43 13.09 8.72
CA VAL A 19 5.70 13.26 10.15
C VAL A 19 4.41 13.16 10.96
N VAL A 20 3.32 13.79 10.50
CA VAL A 20 2.01 13.69 11.15
C VAL A 20 1.53 12.24 11.18
N PHE A 21 1.57 11.53 10.06
CA PHE A 21 1.19 10.11 9.98
C PHE A 21 2.05 9.21 10.90
N ALA A 22 3.36 9.45 10.96
CA ALA A 22 4.28 8.70 11.83
C ALA A 22 4.09 8.99 13.32
N ALA A 23 3.64 10.20 13.67
CA ALA A 23 3.37 10.58 15.06
C ALA A 23 2.03 10.02 15.60
N THR A 24 1.05 9.79 14.73
CA THR A 24 -0.29 9.30 15.09
C THR A 24 -0.32 8.12 16.07
N PRO A 25 0.43 7.01 15.87
CA PRO A 25 0.38 5.85 16.78
C PRO A 25 0.88 6.15 18.20
N PHE A 26 1.64 7.23 18.41
CA PHE A 26 2.14 7.62 19.73
C PHE A 26 1.23 8.67 20.38
N VAL A 27 0.76 9.64 19.59
CA VAL A 27 -0.03 10.77 20.10
C VAL A 27 -1.48 10.38 20.35
N ALA A 28 -2.12 9.64 19.44
CA ALA A 28 -3.54 9.33 19.54
C ALA A 28 -3.90 8.49 20.78
N PRO A 29 -3.15 7.43 21.14
CA PRO A 29 -3.39 6.71 22.39
C PRO A 29 -3.11 7.55 23.64
N ALA A 30 -2.12 8.44 23.59
CA ALA A 30 -1.75 9.30 24.71
C ALA A 30 -2.84 10.32 25.07
N VAL A 31 -3.69 10.70 24.10
CA VAL A 31 -4.82 11.63 24.30
C VAL A 31 -6.14 10.87 24.57
N GLY A 32 -6.10 9.53 24.64
CA GLY A 32 -7.28 8.68 24.91
C GLY A 32 -8.13 8.39 23.67
N GLU A 33 -7.68 8.77 22.48
CA GLU A 33 -8.44 8.70 21.22
C GLU A 33 -7.82 7.68 20.26
N ALA A 34 -7.65 6.44 20.73
CA ALA A 34 -7.03 5.36 19.95
C ALA A 34 -7.75 5.06 18.61
N PHE A 35 -9.03 5.42 18.49
CA PHE A 35 -9.81 5.31 17.25
C PHE A 35 -9.12 6.01 16.05
N TYR A 36 -8.44 7.13 16.27
CA TYR A 36 -7.74 7.81 15.19
C TYR A 36 -6.59 6.99 14.62
N VAL A 37 -5.99 6.06 15.38
CA VAL A 37 -4.95 5.18 14.85
C VAL A 37 -5.49 4.34 13.70
N ASP A 38 -6.69 3.77 13.85
CA ASP A 38 -7.33 2.95 12.81
C ASP A 38 -7.75 3.78 11.59
N VAL A 39 -8.26 4.99 11.82
CA VAL A 39 -8.65 5.91 10.74
C VAL A 39 -7.44 6.29 9.91
N PHE A 40 -6.36 6.74 10.54
CA PHE A 40 -5.14 7.14 9.84
C PHE A 40 -4.46 5.94 9.17
N ALA A 41 -4.49 4.74 9.79
CA ALA A 41 -4.01 3.52 9.15
C ALA A 41 -4.78 3.21 7.86
N ARG A 42 -6.11 3.29 7.86
CA ARG A 42 -6.93 3.10 6.65
C ARG A 42 -6.65 4.15 5.58
N ILE A 43 -6.50 5.42 5.98
CA ILE A 43 -6.11 6.49 5.05
C ILE A 43 -4.77 6.17 4.39
N MET A 44 -3.77 5.72 5.16
CA MET A 44 -2.46 5.35 4.62
C MET A 44 -2.55 4.15 3.67
N ILE A 45 -3.30 3.10 4.04
CA ILE A 45 -3.47 1.91 3.18
C ILE A 45 -4.07 2.31 1.83
N TRP A 46 -5.15 3.09 1.82
CA TRP A 46 -5.77 3.56 0.57
C TRP A 46 -4.91 4.56 -0.19
N SER A 47 -4.13 5.38 0.51
CA SER A 47 -3.17 6.30 -0.13
C SER A 47 -2.06 5.55 -0.84
N ILE A 48 -1.49 4.51 -0.22
CA ILE A 48 -0.48 3.65 -0.85
C ILE A 48 -1.07 2.95 -2.07
N ALA A 49 -2.29 2.42 -1.96
CA ALA A 49 -2.99 1.83 -3.10
C ALA A 49 -3.19 2.83 -4.26
N ALA A 50 -3.64 4.05 -3.95
CA ALA A 50 -3.83 5.09 -4.96
C ALA A 50 -2.51 5.53 -5.61
N VAL A 51 -1.44 5.67 -4.83
CA VAL A 51 -0.10 6.02 -5.33
C VAL A 51 0.48 4.91 -6.19
N GLY A 52 0.31 3.64 -5.80
CA GLY A 52 0.73 2.49 -6.59
C GLY A 52 0.02 2.44 -7.94
N LEU A 53 -1.30 2.63 -7.95
CA LEU A 53 -2.08 2.73 -9.18
C LEU A 53 -1.65 3.94 -10.03
N ASN A 54 -1.43 5.11 -9.42
CA ASN A 54 -0.95 6.30 -10.12
C ASN A 54 0.46 6.11 -10.70
N LEU A 55 1.32 5.31 -10.09
CA LEU A 55 2.64 4.98 -10.62
C LEU A 55 2.50 4.19 -11.93
N ILE A 56 1.63 3.18 -11.95
CA ILE A 56 1.39 2.34 -13.13
C ILE A 56 0.67 3.14 -14.23
N LEU A 57 -0.36 3.91 -13.87
CA LEU A 57 -1.08 4.76 -14.81
C LEU A 57 -0.20 5.87 -15.38
N GLY A 58 0.50 6.59 -14.51
CA GLY A 58 1.25 7.79 -14.85
C GLY A 58 2.56 7.51 -15.57
N TYR A 59 3.33 6.50 -15.12
CA TYR A 59 4.61 6.16 -15.74
C TYR A 59 4.52 4.96 -16.68
N GLY A 60 3.64 4.01 -16.39
CA GLY A 60 3.44 2.83 -17.24
C GLY A 60 2.46 3.06 -18.38
N GLY A 61 1.62 4.09 -18.34
CA GLY A 61 0.60 4.35 -19.36
C GLY A 61 -0.48 3.26 -19.45
N MET A 62 -0.55 2.37 -18.45
CA MET A 62 -1.44 1.22 -18.42
C MET A 62 -2.50 1.41 -17.34
N VAL A 63 -3.75 1.16 -17.69
CA VAL A 63 -4.84 1.07 -16.71
C VAL A 63 -4.83 -0.33 -16.08
N SER A 64 -4.98 -0.42 -14.77
CA SER A 64 -5.01 -1.69 -14.01
C SER A 64 -6.27 -1.74 -13.14
N PHE A 65 -7.06 -2.80 -13.28
CA PHE A 65 -8.20 -3.09 -12.40
C PHE A 65 -7.93 -4.22 -11.40
N GLY A 66 -6.91 -5.04 -11.64
CA GLY A 66 -6.46 -6.11 -10.75
C GLY A 66 -5.66 -5.62 -9.55
N HIS A 67 -5.30 -4.34 -9.46
CA HIS A 67 -4.65 -3.75 -8.28
C HIS A 67 -5.40 -4.08 -6.97
N ALA A 68 -6.74 -4.14 -7.00
CA ALA A 68 -7.54 -4.50 -5.83
C ALA A 68 -7.28 -5.93 -5.35
N ALA A 69 -6.95 -6.86 -6.25
CA ALA A 69 -6.62 -8.24 -5.90
C ALA A 69 -5.38 -8.32 -5.01
N TYR A 70 -4.33 -7.54 -5.29
CA TYR A 70 -3.12 -7.52 -4.48
C TYR A 70 -3.34 -6.92 -3.08
N ILE A 71 -4.19 -5.88 -2.98
CA ILE A 71 -4.60 -5.34 -1.67
C ILE A 71 -5.34 -6.41 -0.88
N GLY A 72 -6.24 -7.15 -1.53
CA GLY A 72 -6.96 -8.27 -0.95
C GLY A 72 -6.02 -9.37 -0.46
N ILE A 73 -5.12 -9.87 -1.31
CA ILE A 73 -4.18 -10.95 -0.98
C ILE A 73 -3.29 -10.58 0.21
N GLY A 74 -2.71 -9.38 0.21
CA GLY A 74 -1.89 -8.90 1.32
C GLY A 74 -2.69 -8.76 2.62
N GLY A 75 -3.86 -8.12 2.56
CA GLY A 75 -4.73 -7.93 3.71
C GLY A 75 -5.24 -9.25 4.29
N TYR A 76 -5.66 -10.19 3.45
CA TYR A 76 -6.12 -11.50 3.88
C TYR A 76 -5.00 -12.35 4.47
N THR A 77 -3.77 -12.21 3.94
CA THR A 77 -2.59 -12.82 4.55
C THR A 77 -2.45 -12.36 5.99
N VAL A 78 -2.40 -11.04 6.23
CA VAL A 78 -2.27 -10.48 7.58
C VAL A 78 -3.45 -10.90 8.47
N ALA A 79 -4.69 -10.89 7.96
CA ALA A 79 -5.88 -11.29 8.69
C ALA A 79 -5.85 -12.77 9.14
N ILE A 80 -5.38 -13.68 8.28
CA ILE A 80 -5.25 -15.11 8.64
C ILE A 80 -4.20 -15.30 9.73
N PHE A 81 -3.07 -14.58 9.68
CA PHE A 81 -2.07 -14.63 10.74
C PHE A 81 -2.64 -14.11 12.06
N GLY A 82 -3.40 -13.01 12.03
CA GLY A 82 -4.10 -12.47 13.19
C GLY A 82 -5.12 -13.46 13.79
N PHE A 83 -5.85 -14.20 12.94
CA PHE A 83 -6.77 -15.26 13.40
C PHE A 83 -6.06 -16.39 14.15
N HIS A 84 -4.80 -16.68 13.83
CA HIS A 84 -3.99 -17.68 14.51
C HIS A 84 -3.14 -17.09 15.66
N GLU A 85 -3.49 -15.89 16.14
CA GLU A 85 -2.80 -15.17 17.23
C GLU A 85 -1.32 -14.81 16.94
N ILE A 86 -0.87 -14.96 15.69
CA ILE A 86 0.48 -14.56 15.28
C ILE A 86 0.44 -13.07 14.95
N ASN A 87 0.63 -12.23 15.96
CA ASN A 87 0.58 -10.77 15.84
C ASN A 87 1.95 -10.10 15.58
N ASN A 88 2.94 -10.89 15.16
CA ASN A 88 4.27 -10.36 14.89
C ASN A 88 4.33 -9.70 13.52
N GLY A 89 4.30 -8.36 13.52
CA GLY A 89 4.39 -7.54 12.33
C GLY A 89 5.59 -7.89 11.45
N PHE A 90 6.74 -8.27 12.02
CA PHE A 90 7.97 -8.63 11.29
C PHE A 90 7.87 -9.93 10.48
N ILE A 91 6.95 -10.82 10.84
CA ILE A 91 6.68 -12.06 10.10
C ILE A 91 5.54 -11.87 9.12
N GLN A 92 4.51 -11.11 9.50
CA GLN A 92 3.34 -10.89 8.65
C GLN A 92 3.70 -10.14 7.36
N TRP A 93 4.50 -9.07 7.45
CA TRP A 93 4.79 -8.22 6.28
C TRP A 93 5.61 -8.90 5.18
N PRO A 94 6.67 -9.70 5.40
CA PRO A 94 7.45 -10.29 4.32
C PRO A 94 6.69 -11.47 3.72
N VAL A 95 5.88 -12.18 4.53
CA VAL A 95 5.01 -13.25 4.04
C VAL A 95 3.90 -12.68 3.15
N ALA A 96 3.27 -11.57 3.55
CA ALA A 96 2.29 -10.88 2.72
C ALA A 96 2.91 -10.40 1.39
N LEU A 97 4.15 -9.87 1.43
CA LEU A 97 4.90 -9.50 0.22
C LEU A 97 5.23 -10.72 -0.64
N ALA A 98 5.69 -11.82 -0.05
CA ALA A 98 6.04 -13.04 -0.77
C ALA A 98 4.82 -13.66 -1.47
N ILE A 99 3.68 -13.79 -0.76
CA ILE A 99 2.44 -14.33 -1.32
C ILE A 99 1.91 -13.42 -2.43
N SER A 100 1.91 -12.10 -2.23
CA SER A 100 1.49 -11.14 -3.25
C SER A 100 2.42 -11.18 -4.47
N GLY A 101 3.72 -11.34 -4.26
CA GLY A 101 4.72 -11.48 -5.33
C GLY A 101 4.55 -12.79 -6.13
N LEU A 102 4.27 -13.90 -5.46
CA LEU A 102 3.96 -15.17 -6.12
C LEU A 102 2.68 -15.06 -6.97
N ALA A 103 1.63 -14.45 -6.43
CA ALA A 103 0.42 -14.16 -7.19
C ALA A 103 0.72 -13.24 -8.39
N ALA A 104 1.58 -12.23 -8.21
CA ALA A 104 2.00 -11.33 -9.28
C ALA A 104 2.75 -12.05 -10.40
N LEU A 105 3.57 -13.06 -10.08
CA LEU A 105 4.22 -13.89 -11.11
C LEU A 105 3.20 -14.67 -11.94
N VAL A 106 2.18 -15.24 -11.28
CA VAL A 106 1.12 -16.00 -11.96
C VAL A 106 0.28 -15.08 -12.85
N PHE A 107 -0.26 -13.98 -12.30
CA PHE A 107 -1.06 -13.02 -13.06
C PHE A 107 -0.23 -12.34 -14.16
N GLY A 108 1.02 -11.99 -13.86
CA GLY A 108 1.97 -11.44 -14.82
C GLY A 108 2.20 -12.37 -16.00
N ALA A 109 2.45 -13.66 -15.74
CA ALA A 109 2.64 -14.66 -16.80
C ALA A 109 1.40 -14.82 -17.70
N ILE A 110 0.19 -14.75 -17.12
CA ILE A 110 -1.06 -14.81 -17.89
C ILE A 110 -1.27 -13.52 -18.67
N SER A 111 -0.97 -12.36 -18.09
CA SER A 111 -1.15 -11.05 -18.72
C SER A 111 -0.33 -10.88 -20.01
N LEU A 112 0.83 -11.54 -20.11
CA LEU A 112 1.64 -11.56 -21.34
C LEU A 112 0.92 -12.20 -22.53
N ARG A 113 -0.15 -12.97 -22.29
CA ARG A 113 -0.97 -13.62 -23.32
C ARG A 113 -2.25 -12.86 -23.64
N THR A 114 -2.60 -11.81 -22.89
CA THR A 114 -3.81 -11.00 -23.11
C THR A 114 -3.48 -9.67 -23.77
N ARG A 115 -4.46 -9.07 -24.45
CA ARG A 115 -4.31 -7.76 -25.12
C ARG A 115 -5.57 -6.92 -24.94
N GLY A 116 -5.41 -5.60 -25.00
CA GLY A 116 -6.52 -4.65 -24.93
C GLY A 116 -7.23 -4.68 -23.57
N VAL A 117 -8.56 -4.71 -23.58
CA VAL A 117 -9.41 -4.61 -22.38
C VAL A 117 -9.18 -5.78 -21.41
N TYR A 118 -8.92 -6.98 -21.92
CA TYR A 118 -8.66 -8.16 -21.09
C TYR A 118 -7.36 -8.06 -20.29
N PHE A 119 -6.36 -7.32 -20.80
CA PHE A 119 -5.12 -7.05 -20.06
C PHE A 119 -5.42 -6.17 -18.84
N ILE A 120 -6.13 -5.06 -19.05
CA ILE A 120 -6.51 -4.12 -18.00
C ILE A 120 -7.33 -4.80 -16.88
N MET A 121 -8.19 -5.75 -17.23
CA MET A 121 -9.03 -6.47 -16.25
C MET A 121 -8.24 -7.48 -15.39
N ILE A 122 -7.19 -8.11 -15.93
CA ILE A 122 -6.45 -9.16 -15.20
C ILE A 122 -5.28 -8.61 -14.38
N THR A 123 -4.71 -7.46 -14.79
CA THR A 123 -3.59 -6.79 -14.11
C THR A 123 -4.07 -5.85 -13.03
#